data_AF-A0A9E1N5B4-F1
#
_entry.id   AF-A0A9E1N5B4-F1
#
_cell.length_a   1.000
_cell.length_b   1.000
_cell.length_c   1.000
_cell.angle_alpha   90.00
_cell.angle_beta   90.00
_cell.angle_gamma   90.00
#
_symmetry.space_group_name_H-M   'P 1'
#
loop_
_entity.id
_entity.type
_entity.pdbx_description
1 polymer ?
#
loop_
_entity_poly.entity_id
_entity_poly.type
_entity_poly.pdbx_seq_one_letter_code
_entity_poly.pdbx_strand_id
1 'polypeptide(L)'
;MTNENTRKPGNSKYSQQDLRKADLKGQDFYMADLRMVNLSEANLSDANLSEADLREANLQNANLTGANLDGSFLRDANLRGADLSLATNISCVDIESAYIDKETKFPASIRIKWKSDRKYVCIEIHDRNKKGRRETGRRVKDKGRLFGNRRESCDRRDEIDRREIQAKKKKPQKGTNKSKT
;
A
#
# COMPACT_ATOMS: atom_id res chain seq x y z
N MET A 1 14.30 27.85 17.91
CA MET A 1 12.94 28.41 17.92
C MET A 1 12.32 28.15 16.56
N THR A 2 11.14 27.54 16.58
CA THR A 2 10.37 26.97 15.49
C THR A 2 9.97 28.01 14.42
N ASN A 3 9.96 27.65 13.13
CA ASN A 3 8.69 27.37 12.45
C ASN A 3 8.84 26.89 10.99
N GLU A 4 8.14 25.80 10.71
CA GLU A 4 7.28 25.56 9.55
C GLU A 4 7.83 25.82 8.15
N ASN A 5 8.30 24.75 7.51
CA ASN A 5 7.91 24.49 6.13
C ASN A 5 7.80 22.99 5.88
N THR A 6 6.96 22.30 6.65
CA THR A 6 6.44 20.98 6.28
C THR A 6 5.48 21.16 5.11
N ARG A 7 6.04 21.42 3.93
CA ARG A 7 5.32 21.25 2.67
C ARG A 7 4.88 19.80 2.64
N LYS A 8 3.60 19.54 2.91
CA LYS A 8 2.95 18.26 2.66
C LYS A 8 3.39 17.82 1.26
N PRO A 9 4.18 16.74 1.12
CA PRO A 9 4.55 16.27 -0.21
C PRO A 9 3.26 15.85 -0.90
N GLY A 10 2.93 16.53 -1.99
CA GLY A 10 1.75 16.20 -2.80
C GLY A 10 1.73 14.71 -3.15
N ASN A 11 0.53 14.14 -3.12
CA ASN A 11 0.12 12.72 -3.10
C ASN A 11 0.73 11.75 -4.15
N SER A 12 1.78 12.12 -4.89
CA SER A 12 2.24 11.36 -6.07
C SER A 12 3.72 10.93 -6.06
N LYS A 13 4.46 11.05 -4.95
CA LYS A 13 5.94 11.02 -5.03
C LYS A 13 6.64 9.71 -4.67
N TYR A 14 5.98 8.73 -4.06
CA TYR A 14 6.71 7.61 -3.46
C TYR A 14 6.84 6.37 -4.34
N SER A 15 6.04 6.23 -5.40
CA SER A 15 6.11 5.08 -6.31
C SER A 15 7.56 4.81 -6.75
N GLN A 16 8.04 3.57 -6.54
CA GLN A 16 9.42 3.11 -6.84
C GLN A 16 10.54 3.60 -5.90
N GLN A 17 10.22 4.27 -4.79
CA GLN A 17 11.23 4.61 -3.78
C GLN A 17 11.62 3.38 -2.93
N ASP A 18 12.90 3.33 -2.56
CA ASP A 18 13.40 2.42 -1.55
C ASP A 18 13.35 3.12 -0.19
N LEU A 19 12.36 2.74 0.62
CA LEU A 19 12.12 3.24 1.98
C LEU A 19 12.32 2.13 3.01
N ARG A 20 13.17 1.14 2.70
CA ARG A 20 13.50 0.07 3.63
C ARG A 20 14.07 0.63 4.92
N LYS A 21 13.61 0.11 6.06
CA LYS A 21 14.06 0.53 7.40
C LYS A 21 13.85 2.01 7.71
N ALA A 22 13.08 2.73 6.89
CA ALA A 22 12.81 4.14 7.13
C ALA A 22 11.99 4.32 8.41
N ASP A 23 12.29 5.37 9.17
CA ASP A 23 11.45 5.79 10.28
C ASP A 23 10.38 6.76 9.78
N LEU A 24 9.16 6.25 9.65
CA LEU A 24 7.99 6.93 9.11
C LEU A 24 6.86 6.94 10.15
N LYS A 25 7.22 6.85 11.43
CA LYS A 25 6.28 6.86 12.55
C LYS A 25 5.40 8.11 12.52
N GLY A 26 4.09 7.92 12.65
CA GLY A 26 3.10 9.00 12.74
C GLY A 26 2.98 9.86 11.49
N GLN A 27 3.59 9.46 10.37
CA GLN A 27 3.54 10.24 9.13
C GLN A 27 2.15 10.20 8.50
N ASP A 28 1.81 11.29 7.82
CA ASP A 28 0.55 11.42 7.08
C ASP A 28 0.75 11.01 5.62
N PHE A 29 0.24 9.83 5.27
CA PHE A 29 0.22 9.26 3.92
C PHE A 29 -1.21 9.22 3.35
N TYR A 30 -2.10 10.11 3.80
CA TYR A 30 -3.46 10.19 3.28
C TYR A 30 -3.46 10.28 1.74
N MET A 31 -4.13 9.32 1.08
CA MET A 31 -4.20 9.18 -0.39
C MET A 31 -2.84 9.10 -1.10
N ALA A 32 -1.76 8.71 -0.40
CA ALA A 32 -0.44 8.61 -1.00
C ALA A 32 -0.35 7.44 -2.00
N ASP A 33 0.30 7.68 -3.14
CA ASP A 33 0.71 6.61 -4.05
C ASP A 33 1.99 5.91 -3.53
N LEU A 34 1.79 4.77 -2.87
CA LEU A 34 2.83 3.89 -2.32
C LEU A 34 2.93 2.56 -3.10
N ARG A 35 2.44 2.53 -4.35
CA ARG A 35 2.47 1.31 -5.17
C ARG A 35 3.89 0.85 -5.43
N MET A 36 4.12 -0.46 -5.26
CA MET A 36 5.42 -1.13 -5.47
C MET A 36 6.57 -0.54 -4.64
N VAL A 37 6.30 0.29 -3.63
CA VAL A 37 7.34 0.88 -2.78
C VAL A 37 7.94 -0.19 -1.89
N ASN A 38 9.25 -0.13 -1.71
CA ASN A 38 9.92 -1.02 -0.78
C ASN A 38 9.93 -0.41 0.62
N LEU A 39 9.02 -0.85 1.47
CA LEU A 39 8.84 -0.45 2.87
C LEU A 39 9.26 -1.58 3.84
N SER A 40 10.08 -2.55 3.38
CA SER A 40 10.43 -3.67 4.26
C SER A 40 11.20 -3.18 5.47
N GLU A 41 10.86 -3.70 6.65
CA GLU A 41 11.41 -3.31 7.95
C GLU A 41 11.19 -1.83 8.31
N ALA A 42 10.35 -1.08 7.57
CA ALA A 42 10.06 0.31 7.88
C ALA A 42 9.21 0.44 9.16
N ASN A 43 9.40 1.53 9.89
CA ASN A 43 8.57 1.90 11.01
C ASN A 43 7.43 2.81 10.54
N LEU A 44 6.24 2.26 10.36
CA LEU A 44 4.99 2.95 10.02
C LEU A 44 4.02 2.98 11.21
N SER A 45 4.53 2.82 12.44
CA SER A 45 3.67 2.87 13.63
C SER A 45 2.94 4.21 13.70
N ASP A 46 1.67 4.17 14.11
CA ASP A 46 0.80 5.35 14.22
C ASP A 46 0.61 6.16 12.92
N ALA A 47 1.06 5.65 11.76
CA ALA A 47 0.95 6.37 10.49
C ALA A 47 -0.50 6.44 9.98
N ASN A 48 -0.86 7.54 9.32
CA ASN A 48 -2.12 7.68 8.62
C ASN A 48 -1.97 7.19 7.18
N LEU A 49 -2.40 5.96 6.89
CA LEU A 49 -2.40 5.34 5.56
C LEU A 49 -3.80 5.33 4.94
N SER A 50 -4.72 6.16 5.44
CA SER A 50 -6.08 6.24 4.90
C SER A 50 -6.07 6.57 3.41
N GLU A 51 -6.86 5.82 2.63
CA GLU A 51 -6.96 5.90 1.17
C GLU A 51 -5.62 5.74 0.42
N ALA A 52 -4.54 5.33 1.10
CA ALA A 52 -3.24 5.12 0.47
C ALA A 52 -3.28 3.92 -0.48
N ASP A 53 -2.58 4.05 -1.60
CA ASP A 53 -2.45 2.99 -2.58
C ASP A 53 -1.18 2.17 -2.31
N LEU A 54 -1.33 1.04 -1.63
CA LEU A 54 -0.24 0.13 -1.23
C LEU A 54 -0.18 -1.12 -2.13
N ARG A 55 -0.81 -1.09 -3.31
CA ARG A 55 -0.83 -2.25 -4.21
C ARG A 55 0.59 -2.66 -4.58
N GLU A 56 0.85 -3.96 -4.44
CA GLU A 56 2.17 -4.57 -4.70
C GLU A 56 3.33 -3.99 -3.84
N ALA A 57 3.04 -3.20 -2.79
CA ALA A 57 4.08 -2.68 -1.91
C ALA A 57 4.75 -3.81 -1.10
N ASN A 58 6.04 -3.66 -0.83
CA ASN A 58 6.76 -4.59 0.03
C ASN A 58 6.78 -4.07 1.47
N LEU A 59 5.93 -4.60 2.35
CA LEU A 59 5.82 -4.27 3.77
C LEU A 59 6.37 -5.40 4.66
N GLN A 60 7.24 -6.25 4.13
CA GLN A 60 7.79 -7.37 4.87
C GLN A 60 8.47 -6.90 6.15
N ASN A 61 8.14 -7.49 7.29
CA ASN A 61 8.65 -7.13 8.61
C ASN A 61 8.44 -5.65 9.01
N ALA A 62 7.55 -4.92 8.33
CA ALA A 62 7.27 -3.53 8.69
C ALA A 62 6.45 -3.45 10.00
N ASN A 63 6.69 -2.40 10.77
CA ASN A 63 5.89 -2.10 11.94
C ASN A 63 4.74 -1.17 11.54
N LEU A 64 3.50 -1.67 11.50
CA LEU A 64 2.27 -0.90 11.26
C LEU A 64 1.42 -0.78 12.53
N THR A 65 2.05 -0.90 13.71
CA THR A 65 1.32 -0.86 14.98
C THR A 65 0.55 0.45 15.11
N GLY A 66 -0.76 0.40 15.34
CA GLY A 66 -1.58 1.61 15.49
C GLY A 66 -1.87 2.39 14.19
N ALA A 67 -1.41 1.92 13.03
CA ALA A 67 -1.65 2.61 11.77
C ALA A 67 -3.15 2.66 11.41
N ASN A 68 -3.58 3.74 10.76
CA ASN A 68 -4.93 3.87 10.20
C ASN A 68 -4.92 3.44 8.73
N LEU A 69 -5.66 2.38 8.41
CA LEU A 69 -5.71 1.77 7.07
C LEU A 69 -7.06 2.00 6.36
N ASP A 70 -7.87 2.95 6.83
CA ASP A 70 -9.21 3.19 6.30
C ASP A 70 -9.21 3.44 4.78
N GLY A 71 -9.88 2.59 4.02
CA GLY A 71 -9.94 2.70 2.56
C GLY A 71 -8.61 2.47 1.83
N SER A 72 -7.57 1.96 2.51
CA SER A 72 -6.28 1.67 1.87
C SER A 72 -6.35 0.49 0.90
N PHE A 73 -5.54 0.51 -0.15
CA PHE A 73 -5.51 -0.55 -1.17
C PHE A 73 -4.32 -1.48 -0.95
N LEU A 74 -4.55 -2.61 -0.27
CA LEU A 74 -3.50 -3.61 0.07
C LEU A 74 -3.39 -4.78 -0.92
N ARG A 75 -4.01 -4.67 -2.10
CA ARG A 75 -4.06 -5.78 -3.05
C ARG A 75 -2.65 -6.21 -3.48
N ASP A 76 -2.38 -7.51 -3.34
CA ASP A 76 -1.11 -8.16 -3.69
C ASP A 76 0.11 -7.55 -2.94
N ALA A 77 -0.10 -6.83 -1.82
CA ALA A 77 0.97 -6.32 -0.96
C ALA A 77 1.65 -7.43 -0.13
N ASN A 78 2.94 -7.30 0.15
CA ASN A 78 3.69 -8.27 0.96
C ASN A 78 3.72 -7.84 2.44
N LEU A 79 2.86 -8.44 3.27
CA LEU A 79 2.74 -8.19 4.71
C LEU A 79 3.40 -9.27 5.58
N ARG A 80 4.20 -10.18 5.00
CA ARG A 80 4.88 -11.25 5.74
C ARG A 80 5.71 -10.70 6.91
N GLY A 81 5.54 -11.27 8.09
CA GLY A 81 6.17 -10.80 9.34
C GLY A 81 5.80 -9.37 9.77
N ALA A 82 4.87 -8.69 9.11
CA ALA A 82 4.48 -7.34 9.48
C ALA A 82 3.69 -7.33 10.80
N ASP A 83 3.86 -6.25 11.57
CA ASP A 83 3.14 -6.04 12.82
C ASP A 83 1.97 -5.08 12.60
N LEU A 84 0.75 -5.60 12.43
CA LEU A 84 -0.48 -4.81 12.36
C LEU A 84 -1.22 -4.77 13.70
N SER A 85 -0.55 -5.06 14.81
CA SER A 85 -1.16 -4.98 16.14
C SER A 85 -1.75 -3.58 16.35
N LEU A 86 -2.96 -3.47 16.88
CA LEU A 86 -3.65 -2.19 17.07
C LEU A 86 -3.93 -1.38 15.80
N ALA A 87 -3.62 -1.88 14.60
CA ALA A 87 -4.01 -1.20 13.37
C ALA A 87 -5.53 -1.10 13.28
N THR A 88 -6.01 0.03 12.77
CA THR A 88 -7.44 0.35 12.70
C THR A 88 -7.93 0.33 11.25
N ASN A 89 -9.24 0.11 11.09
CA ASN A 89 -9.92 0.16 9.79
C ASN A 89 -9.36 -0.81 8.73
N ILE A 90 -8.90 -1.98 9.18
CA ILE A 90 -8.54 -3.12 8.33
C ILE A 90 -9.55 -4.25 8.51
N SER A 91 -9.92 -4.91 7.41
CA SER A 91 -10.90 -5.98 7.35
C SER A 91 -10.32 -7.26 6.73
N CYS A 92 -11.07 -8.36 6.78
CA CYS A 92 -10.68 -9.60 6.10
C CYS A 92 -10.60 -9.43 4.58
N VAL A 93 -11.35 -8.49 4.01
CA VAL A 93 -11.37 -8.23 2.56
C VAL A 93 -10.06 -7.59 2.11
N ASP A 94 -9.48 -6.69 2.91
CA ASP A 94 -8.26 -5.98 2.55
C ASP A 94 -7.06 -6.93 2.50
N ILE A 95 -7.03 -7.90 3.40
CA ILE A 95 -5.98 -8.92 3.47
C ILE A 95 -6.27 -10.16 2.63
N GLU A 96 -7.42 -10.24 1.93
CA GLU A 96 -7.80 -11.39 1.10
C GLU A 96 -6.79 -11.65 -0.02
N SER A 97 -6.20 -10.58 -0.55
CA SER A 97 -5.24 -10.64 -1.65
C SER A 97 -3.82 -10.27 -1.24
N ALA A 98 -3.59 -9.93 0.03
CA ALA A 98 -2.26 -9.66 0.55
C ALA A 98 -1.51 -10.96 0.87
N TYR A 99 -0.19 -10.88 0.88
CA TYR A 99 0.65 -11.99 1.30
C TYR A 99 0.96 -11.90 2.80
N ILE A 100 0.47 -12.88 3.56
CA ILE A 100 0.67 -12.97 5.01
C ILE A 100 1.27 -14.33 5.38
N ASP A 101 1.84 -14.45 6.57
CA ASP A 101 2.38 -15.68 7.14
C ASP A 101 2.07 -15.79 8.65
N LYS A 102 2.56 -16.85 9.29
CA LYS A 102 2.30 -17.12 10.72
C LYS A 102 2.97 -16.10 11.64
N GLU A 103 3.90 -15.30 11.15
CA GLU A 103 4.62 -14.26 11.88
C GLU A 103 3.90 -12.90 11.79
N THR A 104 3.03 -12.74 10.78
CA THR A 104 2.22 -11.53 10.60
C THR A 104 1.25 -11.38 11.78
N LYS A 105 1.33 -10.26 12.48
CA LYS A 105 0.45 -9.95 13.62
C LYS A 105 -0.73 -9.12 13.15
N PHE A 106 -1.90 -9.39 13.71
CA PHE A 106 -3.16 -8.75 13.35
C PHE A 106 -3.77 -8.01 14.54
N PRO A 107 -4.61 -6.98 14.30
CA PRO A 107 -5.37 -6.36 15.38
C PRO A 107 -6.36 -7.35 15.99
N ALA A 108 -6.80 -7.10 17.22
CA ALA A 108 -7.72 -7.97 17.95
C ALA A 108 -9.07 -8.19 17.22
N SER A 109 -9.43 -7.29 16.30
CA SER A 109 -10.59 -7.39 15.41
C SER A 109 -10.46 -8.45 14.33
N ILE A 110 -9.26 -8.99 14.06
CA ILE A 110 -9.03 -10.00 13.02
C ILE A 110 -8.37 -11.22 13.63
N ARG A 111 -8.95 -12.39 13.38
CA ARG A 111 -8.37 -13.68 13.74
C ARG A 111 -8.12 -14.54 12.52
N ILE A 112 -6.86 -14.91 12.32
CA ILE A 112 -6.42 -15.81 11.26
C ILE A 112 -6.38 -17.25 11.80
N LYS A 113 -7.13 -18.14 11.14
CA LYS A 113 -7.07 -19.59 11.40
C LYS A 113 -6.36 -20.28 10.24
N TRP A 114 -5.13 -20.70 10.48
CA TRP A 114 -4.36 -21.47 9.51
C TRP A 114 -4.94 -22.88 9.31
N LYS A 115 -5.07 -23.28 8.04
CA LYS A 115 -5.46 -24.62 7.59
C LYS A 115 -4.28 -25.38 7.01
N SER A 116 -3.28 -24.68 6.50
CA SER A 116 -1.97 -25.18 6.07
C SER A 116 -0.98 -24.01 6.07
N ASP A 117 0.26 -24.21 5.60
CA ASP A 117 1.25 -23.12 5.49
C ASP A 117 0.86 -22.01 4.51
N ARG A 118 -0.15 -22.24 3.66
CA ARG A 118 -0.56 -21.30 2.59
C ARG A 118 -2.04 -20.98 2.58
N LYS A 119 -2.80 -21.60 3.48
CA LYS A 119 -4.25 -21.49 3.51
C LYS A 119 -4.66 -21.07 4.89
N TYR A 120 -5.45 -20.01 4.95
CA TYR A 120 -6.05 -19.52 6.18
C TYR A 120 -7.52 -19.18 5.96
N VAL A 121 -8.23 -19.08 7.07
CA VAL A 121 -9.56 -18.47 7.13
C VAL A 121 -9.43 -17.23 7.98
N CYS A 122 -9.77 -16.09 7.41
CA CYS A 122 -9.89 -14.84 8.15
C CYS A 122 -11.27 -14.76 8.80
N ILE A 123 -11.31 -14.33 10.06
CA ILE A 123 -12.53 -14.16 10.84
C ILE A 123 -12.46 -12.78 11.47
N GLU A 124 -13.44 -11.93 11.16
CA GLU A 124 -13.62 -10.66 11.86
C GLU A 124 -14.28 -10.92 13.22
N ILE A 125 -13.68 -10.36 14.26
CA ILE A 125 -14.21 -10.37 15.61
C ILE A 125 -14.84 -8.99 15.83
N HIS A 126 -16.17 -8.96 15.83
CA HIS A 126 -16.91 -7.78 16.26
C HIS A 126 -17.29 -7.96 17.73
N ASP A 127 -17.10 -6.91 18.54
CA ASP A 127 -17.71 -6.86 19.86
C ASP A 127 -19.23 -6.99 19.73
N ARG A 128 -19.82 -7.93 20.46
CA ARG A 128 -21.25 -8.28 20.43
C ARG A 128 -22.15 -7.20 21.05
N ASN A 129 -21.84 -5.92 20.85
CA ASN A 129 -22.66 -4.80 21.28
C ASN A 129 -23.39 -4.05 20.15
N LYS A 130 -23.36 -4.57 18.91
CA LYS A 130 -24.29 -4.14 17.85
C LYS A 130 -25.20 -5.29 17.44
N LYS A 131 -26.49 -5.11 17.76
CA LYS A 131 -27.62 -5.98 17.43
C LYS A 131 -27.47 -6.67 16.07
N GLY A 132 -27.42 -8.01 16.11
CA GLY A 132 -27.87 -8.93 15.06
C GLY A 132 -27.43 -8.65 13.62
N ARG A 133 -26.26 -9.18 13.22
CA ARG A 133 -26.03 -9.61 11.82
C ARG A 133 -25.26 -10.92 11.83
N ARG A 134 -25.78 -11.89 11.07
CA ARG A 134 -25.28 -13.27 10.97
C ARG A 134 -23.87 -13.29 10.39
N GLU A 135 -23.00 -14.06 11.03
CA GLU A 135 -21.63 -14.33 10.62
C GLU A 135 -21.60 -14.91 9.20
N THR A 136 -21.01 -14.18 8.25
CA THR A 136 -20.73 -14.72 6.92
C THR A 136 -19.22 -14.73 6.71
N GLY A 137 -18.57 -15.76 7.26
CA GLY A 137 -17.15 -15.99 6.98
C GLY A 137 -16.97 -16.26 5.48
N ARG A 138 -16.24 -15.37 4.78
CA ARG A 138 -15.87 -15.59 3.37
C ARG A 138 -14.67 -16.54 3.30
N ARG A 139 -14.76 -17.53 2.42
CA ARG A 139 -13.70 -18.50 2.11
C ARG A 139 -12.82 -17.93 0.99
N VAL A 140 -11.59 -17.55 1.30
CA VAL A 140 -10.62 -17.07 0.31
C VAL A 140 -9.97 -18.26 -0.43
N LYS A 141 -9.85 -18.14 -1.76
CA LYS A 141 -9.31 -19.17 -2.67
C LYS A 141 -7.77 -19.20 -2.67
N ASP A 142 -7.23 -20.39 -2.91
CA ASP A 142 -5.79 -20.68 -3.04
C ASP A 142 -5.10 -19.80 -4.10
N LYS A 143 -4.12 -18.98 -3.69
CA LYS A 143 -3.10 -18.41 -4.60
C LYS A 143 -1.74 -19.07 -4.29
N GLY A 144 -1.53 -20.28 -4.80
CA GLY A 144 -0.33 -21.07 -4.57
C GLY A 144 0.33 -21.62 -5.83
N ARG A 145 1.05 -20.77 -6.58
CA ARG A 145 2.31 -21.01 -7.33
C ARG A 145 2.33 -20.09 -8.57
N LEU A 146 3.24 -19.13 -8.59
CA LEU A 146 4.25 -19.06 -9.66
C LEU A 146 5.54 -18.54 -9.05
N PHE A 147 6.59 -19.32 -9.29
CA PHE A 147 7.97 -18.96 -9.11
C PHE A 147 8.34 -17.74 -9.96
N GLY A 148 9.30 -16.97 -9.47
CA GLY A 148 10.28 -16.30 -10.32
C GLY A 148 9.82 -14.99 -10.97
N ASN A 149 10.66 -13.97 -10.77
CA ASN A 149 10.81 -12.77 -11.59
C ASN A 149 10.12 -12.83 -12.98
N ARG A 150 9.08 -12.02 -13.16
CA ARG A 150 8.65 -11.41 -14.44
C ARG A 150 7.53 -10.42 -14.10
N ARG A 151 7.82 -9.12 -14.06
CA ARG A 151 7.62 -8.16 -15.16
C ARG A 151 6.27 -8.29 -15.86
N GLU A 152 5.54 -7.18 -15.78
CA GLU A 152 4.53 -6.68 -16.73
C GLU A 152 3.22 -7.45 -16.82
N SER A 153 2.17 -6.86 -16.24
CA SER A 153 0.94 -6.62 -16.99
C SER A 153 0.14 -5.51 -16.30
N CYS A 154 0.41 -4.27 -16.72
CA CYS A 154 -0.44 -3.12 -16.43
C CYS A 154 -1.89 -3.42 -16.81
N ASP A 155 -2.81 -3.18 -15.87
CA ASP A 155 -4.24 -3.08 -16.14
C ASP A 155 -4.50 -1.94 -17.15
N ARG A 156 -5.46 -2.16 -18.05
CA ARG A 156 -5.82 -1.37 -19.26
C ARG A 156 -6.22 0.10 -19.07
N ARG A 157 -5.75 0.80 -18.04
CA ARG A 157 -6.00 2.24 -17.83
C ARG A 157 -4.87 3.16 -18.34
N ASP A 158 -3.71 2.61 -18.70
CA ASP A 158 -2.53 3.41 -19.07
C ASP A 158 -2.44 3.84 -20.54
N GLU A 159 -3.42 3.51 -21.40
CA GLU A 159 -3.38 3.90 -22.82
C GLU A 159 -3.84 5.36 -23.05
N ILE A 160 -4.55 5.96 -22.09
CA ILE A 160 -5.03 7.34 -22.19
C ILE A 160 -3.88 8.34 -21.90
N ASP A 161 -2.98 8.04 -20.96
CA ASP A 161 -1.91 8.95 -20.57
C ASP A 161 -0.75 9.06 -21.57
N ARG A 162 -0.49 8.01 -22.37
CA ARG A 162 0.59 8.07 -23.39
C ARG A 162 0.28 9.01 -24.54
N ARG A 163 -1.01 9.28 -24.84
CA ARG A 163 -1.41 10.15 -25.95
C ARG A 163 -1.26 11.64 -25.61
N GLU A 164 -1.38 12.03 -24.34
CA GLU A 164 -1.21 13.44 -23.94
C GLU A 164 0.26 13.89 -23.86
N ILE A 165 1.19 12.97 -23.58
CA ILE A 165 2.62 13.31 -23.45
C ILE A 165 3.29 13.52 -24.82
N GLN A 166 2.85 12.84 -25.88
CA GLN A 166 3.41 13.03 -27.23
C GLN A 166 2.91 14.30 -27.93
N ALA A 167 1.77 14.87 -27.51
CA ALA A 167 1.22 16.10 -28.10
C ALA A 167 1.96 17.39 -27.67
N LYS A 168 2.76 17.36 -26.60
CA LYS A 168 3.43 18.55 -26.03
C LYS A 168 4.89 18.76 -26.48
N LYS A 169 5.42 17.93 -27.39
CA LYS A 169 6.85 17.99 -27.82
C LYS A 169 7.11 18.48 -29.25
N LYS A 170 6.31 19.40 -29.80
CA LYS A 170 6.71 20.15 -31.00
C LYS A 170 6.43 21.64 -30.86
N LYS A 171 7.49 22.40 -30.53
CA LYS A 171 7.82 23.71 -31.12
C LYS A 171 9.19 24.17 -30.59
N PRO A 172 10.21 24.33 -31.44
CA PRO A 172 11.28 25.28 -31.16
C PRO A 172 11.10 26.52 -32.05
N GLN A 173 11.17 27.66 -31.38
CA GLN A 173 11.29 28.99 -31.96
C GLN A 173 12.63 29.11 -32.71
N LYS A 174 12.63 29.71 -33.90
CA LYS A 174 13.86 30.25 -34.52
C LYS A 174 13.77 31.77 -34.51
N GLY A 175 14.57 32.39 -33.64
CA GLY A 175 14.78 33.83 -33.57
C GLY A 175 16.27 34.15 -33.44
N THR A 176 16.79 34.75 -34.51
CA THR A 176 17.79 35.84 -34.57
C THR A 176 19.28 35.63 -34.21
N ASN A 177 20.08 36.02 -35.22
CA ASN A 177 21.26 36.91 -35.21
C ASN A 177 22.66 36.39 -34.86
N LYS A 178 23.60 36.70 -35.78
CA LYS A 178 24.93 37.32 -35.61
C LYS A 178 25.41 37.77 -37.00
N SER A 179 25.51 39.07 -37.28
CA SER A 179 26.61 40.02 -36.98
C SER A 179 27.84 39.88 -37.90
N LYS A 180 28.05 40.95 -38.68
CA LYS A 180 29.32 41.63 -39.03
C LYS A 180 30.57 40.75 -39.16
N THR A 181 31.17 40.72 -40.34
CA THR A 181 32.42 41.46 -40.65
C THR A 181 32.49 41.67 -42.14
#